data_AF-A0A836BDI7-F1
#
_entry.id   AF-A0A836BDI7-F1
#
_cell.length_a   1.000
_cell.length_b   1.000
_cell.length_c   1.000
_cell.angle_alpha   90.00
_cell.angle_beta   90.00
_cell.angle_gamma   90.00
#
_symmetry.space_group_name_H-M   'P 1'
#
loop_
_entity.id
_entity.type
_entity.pdbx_description
1 polymer ?
#
loop_
_entity_poly.entity_id
_entity_poly.type
_entity_poly.pdbx_seq_one_letter_code
_entity_poly.pdbx_strand_id
1 'polypeptide(L)' 'MKSKGKNQGYQCVKCGKKTKNKKILKVNREIKQKLYLPDISAHRHLTRPMQRMGISNKIRKFDNKTRWIQVF' A
#
# COMPACT_ATOMS: atom_id res chain seq x y z
N MET A 1 12.63 -28.73 -6.71
CA MET A 1 12.44 -30.20 -6.79
C MET A 1 11.21 -30.47 -7.63
N LYS A 2 11.13 -31.59 -8.36
CA LYS A 2 9.97 -31.94 -9.20
C LYS A 2 9.03 -32.89 -8.43
N SER A 3 7.75 -32.93 -8.80
CA SER A 3 6.77 -33.87 -8.22
C SER A 3 7.12 -35.32 -8.58
N LYS A 4 6.89 -36.25 -7.65
CA LYS A 4 7.05 -37.70 -7.87
C LYS A 4 5.73 -38.41 -8.22
N GLY A 5 4.60 -37.69 -8.25
CA GLY A 5 3.27 -38.25 -8.47
C GLY A 5 2.31 -37.99 -7.30
N LYS A 6 1.04 -38.36 -7.47
CA LYS A 6 -0.02 -38.14 -6.47
C LYS A 6 0.39 -38.75 -5.13
N ASN A 7 0.41 -37.95 -4.07
CA ASN A 7 0.77 -38.34 -2.70
C ASN A 7 2.21 -38.89 -2.49
N GLN A 8 3.12 -38.71 -3.46
CA GLN A 8 4.50 -39.23 -3.36
C GLN A 8 5.58 -38.19 -3.02
N GLY A 9 5.20 -36.92 -2.85
CA GLY A 9 6.13 -35.82 -2.55
C GLY A 9 6.95 -35.35 -3.75
N TYR A 10 8.18 -34.91 -3.49
CA TYR A 10 9.06 -34.27 -4.47
C TYR A 10 10.47 -34.88 -4.48
N GLN A 11 11.11 -34.91 -5.64
CA GLN A 11 12.48 -35.41 -5.82
C GLN A 11 13.30 -34.50 -6.75
N CYS A 12 14.61 -34.39 -6.49
CA CYS A 12 15.55 -33.76 -7.41
C CYS A 12 16.00 -34.77 -8.47
N VAL A 13 15.88 -34.41 -9.75
CA VAL A 13 16.31 -35.26 -10.88
C VAL A 13 17.83 -35.36 -11.00
N LYS A 14 18.59 -34.39 -10.48
CA LYS A 14 20.06 -34.36 -10.61
C LYS A 14 20.78 -35.10 -9.47
N CYS A 15 20.33 -34.93 -8.22
CA CYS A 15 21.02 -35.48 -7.04
C CYS A 15 20.20 -36.53 -6.26
N GLY A 16 18.98 -36.86 -6.70
CA GLY A 16 18.16 -37.89 -6.07
C GLY A 16 17.54 -37.55 -4.71
N LYS A 17 17.87 -36.39 -4.11
CA LYS A 17 17.30 -35.94 -2.82
C LYS A 17 15.77 -35.90 -2.86
N LYS A 18 15.11 -36.32 -1.78
CA LYS A 18 13.65 -36.44 -1.66
C LYS A 18 13.12 -35.56 -0.54
N THR A 19 11.92 -35.00 -0.74
CA THR A 19 11.20 -34.22 0.27
C THR A 19 9.72 -34.54 0.20
N LYS A 20 9.10 -34.81 1.35
CA LYS A 20 7.67 -35.13 1.41
C LYS A 20 6.78 -33.89 1.23
N ASN A 21 7.19 -32.77 1.82
CA ASN A 21 6.38 -31.56 1.93
C ASN A 21 6.85 -30.45 0.98
N LYS A 22 5.92 -29.57 0.60
CA LYS A 22 6.23 -28.32 -0.12
C LYS A 22 6.89 -27.30 0.81
N LYS A 23 7.78 -26.47 0.26
CA LYS A 23 8.38 -25.35 0.99
C LYS A 23 7.45 -24.15 0.91
N ILE A 24 7.02 -23.62 2.05
CA ILE A 24 6.28 -22.37 2.14
C ILE A 24 7.30 -21.27 2.43
N LEU A 25 7.30 -20.21 1.61
CA LEU A 25 8.22 -19.08 1.74
C LEU A 25 7.40 -17.80 1.82
N LYS A 26 7.71 -16.96 2.79
CA LYS A 26 7.21 -15.59 2.82
C LYS A 26 8.11 -14.74 1.92
N VAL A 27 7.55 -14.22 0.84
CA VAL A 27 8.26 -13.30 -0.05
C VAL A 27 7.96 -11.88 0.40
N ASN A 28 9.01 -11.09 0.64
CA ASN A 28 8.87 -9.69 0.97
C ASN A 28 8.53 -8.91 -0.29
N ARG A 29 7.54 -8.02 -0.20
CA ARG A 29 7.20 -7.08 -1.27
C ARG A 29 7.90 -5.75 -0.99
N GLU A 30 8.31 -5.07 -2.06
CA GLU A 30 8.92 -3.73 -1.97
C GLU A 30 7.90 -2.64 -1.64
N ILE A 31 6.61 -2.89 -1.91
CA ILE A 31 5.55 -1.95 -1.61
C ILE A 31 5.28 -1.89 -0.09
N LYS A 32 5.29 -0.68 0.45
CA LYS A 32 4.95 -0.42 1.85
C LYS A 32 3.45 -0.19 2.01
N GLN A 33 2.91 -0.53 3.16
CA GLN A 33 1.56 -0.16 3.56
C GLN A 33 1.52 1.34 3.89
N LYS A 34 1.18 2.15 2.90
CA LYS A 34 1.00 3.61 3.02
C LYS A 34 0.01 4.09 1.98
N LEU A 35 -0.47 5.32 2.15
CA LEU A 35 -1.23 6.01 1.11
C LEU A 35 -0.26 6.48 0.02
N TYR A 36 -0.56 6.14 -1.22
CA TYR A 36 0.14 6.66 -2.41
C TYR A 36 -0.76 7.69 -3.06
N LEU A 37 -0.28 8.92 -3.19
CA LEU A 37 -0.97 10.00 -3.88
C LEU A 37 -0.22 10.34 -5.17
N PRO A 38 -0.92 10.79 -6.22
CA PRO A 38 -0.26 11.29 -7.41
C PRO A 38 0.59 12.54 -7.10
N ASP A 39 1.48 12.89 -8.03
CA ASP A 39 2.15 14.19 -8.00
C ASP A 39 1.13 15.33 -8.10
N ILE A 40 1.49 16.50 -7.57
CA ILE A 40 0.59 17.66 -7.47
C ILE A 40 0.00 18.06 -8.83
N SER A 41 0.80 17.94 -9.90
CA SER A 41 0.38 18.23 -11.27
C SER A 41 -0.74 17.31 -11.78
N ALA A 42 -0.89 16.12 -11.20
CA ALA A 42 -1.88 15.11 -11.55
C ALA A 42 -3.02 14.99 -10.52
N HIS A 43 -3.12 15.93 -9.58
CA HIS A 43 -4.25 15.96 -8.64
C HIS A 43 -5.53 16.37 -9.38
N ARG A 44 -6.64 15.70 -9.05
CA ARG A 44 -7.97 16.08 -9.55
C ARG A 44 -8.61 17.09 -8.61
N HIS A 45 -9.60 17.84 -9.09
CA HIS A 45 -10.26 18.91 -8.32
C HIS A 45 -10.79 18.47 -6.95
N LEU A 46 -11.31 17.24 -6.85
CA LEU A 46 -11.88 16.71 -5.61
C LEU A 46 -10.88 15.85 -4.82
N THR A 47 -9.65 15.65 -5.31
CA THR A 47 -8.64 14.89 -4.60
C THR A 47 -8.21 15.65 -3.36
N ARG A 48 -8.34 15.01 -2.19
CA ARG A 48 -7.84 15.57 -0.94
C ARG A 48 -6.31 15.47 -0.90
N PRO A 49 -5.57 16.58 -0.82
CA PRO A 49 -4.12 16.57 -0.85
C PRO A 49 -3.54 16.05 0.48
N MET A 50 -2.30 15.58 0.44
CA MET A 50 -1.62 14.96 1.58
C MET A 50 -1.56 15.88 2.80
N GLN A 51 -1.33 17.17 2.58
CA GLN A 51 -1.27 18.23 3.59
C GLN A 51 -2.57 18.36 4.39
N ARG A 52 -3.69 17.90 3.84
CA ARG A 52 -5.00 17.92 4.48
C ARG A 52 -5.38 16.60 5.14
N MET A 53 -4.56 15.56 5.07
CA MET A 53 -4.82 14.29 5.75
C MET A 53 -4.80 14.52 7.26
N GLY A 54 -5.79 13.99 7.98
CA GLY A 54 -5.94 14.18 9.43
C GLY A 54 -6.57 15.51 9.88
N ILE A 55 -6.75 16.48 8.99
CA ILE A 55 -7.36 17.78 9.34
C ILE A 55 -8.87 17.76 9.07
N SER A 56 -9.70 17.74 10.10
CA SER A 56 -11.15 17.89 9.94
C SER A 56 -11.55 19.35 9.65
N ASN A 57 -12.59 19.54 8.81
CA ASN A 57 -13.17 20.87 8.63
C ASN A 57 -13.87 21.27 9.93
N LYS A 58 -13.53 22.44 10.48
CA LYS A 58 -14.30 23.03 11.58
C LYS A 58 -15.56 23.67 11.00
N ILE A 59 -16.71 23.38 11.59
CA ILE A 59 -17.96 24.06 11.28
C ILE A 59 -17.91 25.42 11.98
N ARG A 60 -17.20 26.39 11.40
CA ARG A 60 -17.27 27.78 11.86
C ARG A 60 -18.26 28.50 10.97
N LYS A 61 -19.30 29.09 11.56
CA LYS A 61 -20.19 30.00 10.83
C LYS A 61 -19.37 31.20 10.38
N PHE A 62 -19.49 31.56 9.11
CA PHE A 62 -18.91 32.79 8.60
C PHE A 62 -19.56 33.97 9.33
N ASP A 63 -18.73 34.88 9.86
CA ASP A 63 -19.18 36.13 10.45
C ASP A 63 -18.62 37.28 9.62
N ASN A 64 -19.50 38.10 9.06
CA ASN A 64 -19.17 39.24 8.21
C ASN A 64 -18.30 40.29 8.92
N LYS A 65 -18.22 40.27 10.27
CA LYS A 65 -17.32 41.14 11.05
C LYS A 65 -15.86 40.67 11.03
N THR A 66 -15.60 39.45 10.56
CA THR A 66 -14.24 38.91 10.49
C THR A 66 -13.51 39.53 9.31
N ARG A 67 -12.37 40.19 9.53
CA ARG A 67 -11.54 40.71 8.44
C ARG A 67 -11.10 39.55 7.53
N TRP A 68 -11.48 39.63 6.25
CA TRP A 68 -11.24 38.59 5.25
C TRP A 68 -9.74 38.37 4.99
N ILE A 69 -8.96 39.46 5.01
CA ILE A 69 -7.50 39.45 4.81
C ILE A 69 -6.90 40.27 5.94
N GLN A 70 -6.07 39.66 6.77
CA GLN A 70 -5.12 40.42 7.59
C GLN A 70 -3.93 40.73 6.67
N VAL A 71 -3.88 41.96 6.18
CA VAL A 71 -2.67 42.49 5.54
C VAL A 71 -1.63 42.60 6.65
N PHE A 72 -0.53 41.87 6.51
CA PHE A 72 0.64 41.96 7.39
C PHE A 72 1.41 43.25 7.12
#